data_AF-H6LFZ8-F1
#
_entry.id   AF-H6LFZ8-F1
#
_cell.length_a   1.000
_cell.length_b   1.000
_cell.length_c   1.000
_cell.angle_alpha   90.00
_cell.angle_beta   90.00
_cell.angle_gamma   90.00
#
_symmetry.space_group_name_H-M   'P 1'
#
loop_
_entity.id
_entity.type
_entity.pdbx_description
1 polymer ?
#
loop_
_entity_poly.entity_id
_entity_poly.type
_entity_poly.pdbx_seq_one_letter_code
_entity_poly.pdbx_strand_id
1 'polypeptide(L)'
;MERVILHSDMNSFYANVECLYHPEIREFPVAVGGNPEKRHGIILAKNQKAKEAGVKTGEALWQARTKCPTLVIRPPNYELYLRFSRLARKIYNRYSDQVEPFGLDESWVRP
;
A
#
# COMPACT_ATOMS: atom_id res chain seq x y z
N MET A 1 -12.62 23.03 -25.25
CA MET A 1 -12.85 22.15 -24.09
C MET A 1 -11.58 22.13 -23.26
N GLU A 2 -11.73 22.32 -21.95
CA GLU A 2 -10.61 22.26 -21.00
C GLU A 2 -10.15 20.82 -20.80
N ARG A 3 -8.85 20.61 -20.59
CA ARG A 3 -8.27 19.28 -20.39
C ARG A 3 -8.47 18.86 -18.93
N VAL A 4 -9.14 17.74 -18.69
CA VAL A 4 -9.27 17.12 -17.36
C VAL A 4 -8.33 15.93 -17.26
N ILE A 5 -7.57 15.85 -16.16
CA ILE A 5 -6.73 14.69 -15.83
C ILE A 5 -7.06 14.30 -14.40
N LEU A 6 -7.46 13.04 -14.19
CA LEU A 6 -7.73 12.46 -12.88
C LEU A 6 -6.48 11.72 -12.40
N HIS A 7 -6.02 12.01 -11.19
CA HIS A 7 -5.06 11.19 -10.48
C HIS A 7 -5.81 10.24 -9.54
N SER A 8 -5.47 8.95 -9.61
CA SER A 8 -6.02 7.93 -8.72
C SER A 8 -4.88 7.26 -7.97
N ASP A 9 -4.98 7.24 -6.64
CA ASP A 9 -4.03 6.63 -5.70
C ASP A 9 -4.80 5.70 -4.75
N MET A 10 -4.36 4.44 -4.62
CA MET A 10 -4.98 3.47 -3.72
C MET A 10 -4.47 3.60 -2.28
N ASN A 11 -5.37 4.00 -1.39
CA ASN A 11 -5.07 4.17 0.04
C ASN A 11 -4.38 2.96 0.68
N SER A 12 -3.24 3.20 1.32
CA SER A 12 -2.49 2.20 2.12
C SER A 12 -2.29 0.87 1.38
N PHE A 13 -1.98 0.94 0.08
CA PHE A 13 -2.15 -0.17 -0.85
C PHE A 13 -1.60 -1.51 -0.37
N TYR A 14 -0.29 -1.64 -0.10
CA TYR A 14 0.28 -2.93 0.27
C TYR A 14 -0.32 -3.47 1.58
N ALA A 15 -0.50 -2.62 2.60
CA ALA A 15 -1.06 -3.05 3.87
C ALA A 15 -2.53 -3.50 3.73
N ASN A 16 -3.32 -2.82 2.89
CA ASN A 16 -4.70 -3.20 2.63
C ASN A 16 -4.82 -4.47 1.77
N VAL A 17 -3.88 -4.69 0.84
CA VAL A 17 -3.80 -5.94 0.08
C VAL A 17 -3.46 -7.11 1.02
N GLU A 18 -2.51 -6.93 1.94
CA GLU A 18 -2.22 -7.94 2.97
C GLU A 18 -3.45 -8.20 3.85
N CYS A 19 -4.15 -7.17 4.35
CA CYS A 19 -5.36 -7.35 5.16
C CYS A 19 -6.51 -8.03 4.40
N LEU A 20 -6.58 -7.86 3.08
CA LEU A 20 -7.56 -8.53 2.24
C LEU A 20 -7.26 -10.01 2.09
N TYR A 21 -5.97 -10.38 1.98
CA TYR A 21 -5.54 -11.77 1.81
C TYR A 21 -5.39 -12.53 3.13
N HIS A 22 -5.19 -11.78 4.22
CA HIS A 22 -5.05 -12.24 5.60
C HIS A 22 -6.15 -11.57 6.45
N PRO A 23 -7.41 -12.05 6.39
CA PRO A 23 -8.51 -11.42 7.10
C PRO A 23 -8.30 -11.39 8.62
N GLU A 24 -7.52 -12.32 9.17
CA GLU A 24 -7.18 -12.42 10.58
C GLU A 24 -6.38 -11.22 11.12
N ILE A 25 -5.68 -10.48 10.25
CA ILE A 25 -4.87 -9.31 10.67
C ILE A 25 -5.58 -7.97 10.43
N ARG A 26 -6.76 -7.97 9.77
CA ARG A 26 -7.49 -6.75 9.37
C ARG A 26 -7.85 -5.86 10.55
N GLU A 27 -8.10 -6.48 11.71
CA GLU A 27 -8.48 -5.73 12.90
C GLU A 27 -7.31 -5.05 13.63
N PHE A 28 -6.07 -5.34 13.24
CA PHE A 28 -4.87 -4.88 13.92
C PHE A 28 -4.19 -3.71 13.20
N PRO A 29 -3.27 -2.99 13.88
CA PRO A 29 -2.27 -2.18 13.21
C PRO A 29 -1.38 -3.08 12.34
N VAL A 30 -1.37 -2.83 11.02
CA VAL A 30 -0.63 -3.64 10.05
C VAL A 30 0.35 -2.77 9.28
N ALA A 31 1.57 -3.26 9.11
CA ALA A 31 2.57 -2.70 8.23
C ALA A 31 3.20 -3.76 7.33
N VAL A 32 3.62 -3.32 6.15
CA VAL A 32 4.51 -4.08 5.28
C VAL A 32 5.91 -3.52 5.49
N GLY A 33 6.86 -4.39 5.82
CA GLY A 33 8.23 -4.00 6.13
C GLY A 33 9.25 -4.89 5.42
N GLY A 34 10.40 -4.32 5.05
CA GLY A 34 11.50 -5.10 4.48
C GLY A 34 12.18 -6.02 5.51
N ASN A 35 13.16 -6.81 5.07
CA ASN A 35 13.81 -7.79 5.94
C ASN A 35 14.58 -7.09 7.10
N PRO A 36 14.32 -7.42 8.38
CA PRO A 36 15.02 -6.84 9.54
C PRO A 36 16.54 -7.05 9.55
N GLU A 37 17.02 -8.18 9.02
CA GLU A 37 18.46 -8.51 8.97
C GLU A 37 19.20 -7.80 7.83
N LYS A 38 18.45 -7.22 6.88
CA LYS A 38 19.03 -6.44 5.78
C LYS A 38 18.91 -4.94 6.11
N ARG A 39 19.75 -4.12 5.49
CA ARG A 39 19.66 -2.63 5.55
C ARG A 39 18.31 -2.05 5.06
N HIS A 40 17.37 -2.89 4.62
CA HIS A 40 16.01 -2.54 4.20
C HIS A 40 14.95 -2.82 5.28
N GLY A 41 15.33 -2.97 6.55
CA GLY A 41 14.42 -3.10 7.69
C GLY A 41 13.66 -1.81 8.01
N ILE A 42 12.90 -1.29 7.05
CA ILE A 42 12.04 -0.11 7.16
C ILE A 42 10.59 -0.44 6.84
N ILE A 43 9.67 0.40 7.33
CA ILE A 43 8.25 0.34 6.99
C ILE A 43 8.05 0.84 5.55
N LEU A 44 7.56 -0.04 4.68
CA LEU A 44 7.25 0.26 3.27
C LEU A 44 5.84 0.84 3.13
N ALA A 45 4.87 0.26 3.84
CA ALA A 45 3.48 0.70 3.86
C ALA A 45 2.84 0.34 5.20
N LYS A 46 1.73 0.99 5.53
CA LYS A 46 0.99 0.76 6.77
C LYS A 46 -0.49 1.05 6.57
N ASN A 47 -1.35 0.36 7.33
CA ASN A 47 -2.77 0.66 7.34
C ASN A 47 -3.07 1.88 8.22
N GLN A 48 -4.33 2.32 8.19
CA GLN A 48 -4.78 3.49 8.94
C GLN A 48 -4.58 3.33 10.46
N LYS A 49 -4.85 2.14 11.01
CA LYS A 49 -4.65 1.83 12.44
C LYS A 49 -3.19 1.99 12.88
N ALA A 50 -2.24 1.52 12.06
CA ALA A 50 -0.81 1.72 12.31
C ALA A 50 -0.39 3.19 12.17
N LYS A 51 -0.97 3.93 11.22
CA LYS A 51 -0.76 5.38 11.08
C LYS A 51 -1.23 6.14 12.32
N GLU A 52 -2.39 5.80 12.86
CA GLU A 52 -2.95 6.38 14.09
C GLU A 52 -2.10 6.05 15.32
N ALA A 53 -1.48 4.87 15.35
CA ALA A 53 -0.49 4.49 16.37
C ALA A 53 0.89 5.17 16.19
N GLY A 54 1.04 6.12 15.26
CA GLY A 54 2.26 6.90 15.07
C GLY A 54 3.36 6.23 14.24
N VAL A 55 3.07 5.08 13.64
CA VAL A 55 3.98 4.43 12.67
C VAL A 55 4.07 5.29 11.42
N LYS A 56 5.27 5.42 10.83
CA LYS A 56 5.60 6.25 9.68
C LYS A 56 6.23 5.40 8.58
N THR A 57 6.02 5.79 7.33
CA THR A 57 6.71 5.13 6.20
C THR A 57 8.17 5.55 6.20
N GLY A 58 9.08 4.63 5.89
CA GLY A 58 10.52 4.86 5.89
C GLY A 58 11.21 4.74 7.24
N GLU A 59 10.47 4.60 8.35
CA GLU A 59 11.09 4.41 9.67
C GLU A 59 11.57 2.97 9.88
N ALA A 60 12.54 2.78 10.77
CA ALA A 60 13.06 1.45 11.08
C ALA A 60 12.01 0.58 11.80
N LEU A 61 12.00 -0.73 11.52
CA LEU A 61 11.00 -1.63 12.10
C LEU A 61 11.01 -1.62 13.64
N TRP A 62 12.20 -1.50 14.25
CA TRP A 62 12.32 -1.45 15.71
C TRP A 62 11.67 -0.18 16.29
N GLN A 63 11.80 0.97 15.61
CA GLN A 63 11.15 2.23 16.03
C GLN A 63 9.62 2.10 15.95
N ALA A 64 9.12 1.50 14.87
CA ALA A 64 7.70 1.25 14.68
C ALA A 64 7.14 0.31 15.78
N ARG A 65 7.88 -0.75 16.13
CA ARG A 65 7.54 -1.68 17.22
C ARG A 65 7.50 -1.01 18.59
N THR A 66 8.42 -0.08 18.87
CA THR A 66 8.42 0.68 20.13
C THR A 66 7.15 1.53 20.26
N LYS A 67 6.69 2.15 19.16
CA LYS A 67 5.46 2.97 19.15
C LYS A 67 4.19 2.15 19.22
N CYS A 68 4.19 1.00 18.54
CA CYS A 68 3.04 0.11 18.44
C CYS A 68 3.49 -1.33 18.72
N PRO A 69 3.48 -1.77 19.99
CA PRO A 69 3.89 -3.13 20.37
C PRO A 69 3.03 -4.22 19.71
N THR A 70 1.76 -3.92 19.43
CA THR A 70 0.79 -4.80 18.76
C THR A 70 0.90 -4.76 17.23
N LEU A 71 1.86 -4.04 16.65
CA LEU A 71 2.03 -3.92 15.20
C LEU A 71 2.32 -5.26 14.55
N VAL A 72 1.47 -5.65 13.61
CA VAL A 72 1.71 -6.81 12.74
C VAL A 72 2.54 -6.35 11.55
N ILE A 73 3.73 -6.93 11.39
CA ILE A 73 4.63 -6.64 10.26
C ILE A 73 4.64 -7.84 9.32
N ARG A 74 4.29 -7.62 8.06
CA ARG A 74 4.35 -8.60 6.98
C ARG A 74 5.50 -8.28 6.01
N PRO A 75 6.17 -9.30 5.44
CA PRO A 75 7.09 -9.08 4.34
C PRO A 75 6.34 -8.65 3.06
N PRO A 76 6.97 -7.89 2.15
CA PRO A 76 6.32 -7.49 0.92
C PRO A 76 6.06 -8.67 -0.02
N ASN A 77 4.83 -8.75 -0.54
CA ASN A 77 4.41 -9.70 -1.57
C ASN A 77 4.10 -8.97 -2.89
N TYR A 78 5.14 -8.69 -3.68
CA TYR A 78 5.00 -7.93 -4.92
C TYR A 78 4.16 -8.61 -5.99
N GLU A 79 4.11 -9.94 -6.03
CA GLU A 79 3.25 -10.67 -6.97
C GLU A 79 1.77 -10.37 -6.69
N LEU A 80 1.39 -10.40 -5.40
CA LEU A 80 0.05 -10.06 -4.97
C LEU A 80 -0.28 -8.59 -5.28
N TYR A 81 0.64 -7.67 -5.01
CA TYR A 81 0.46 -6.24 -5.28
C TYR A 81 0.31 -5.95 -6.77
N LEU A 82 1.11 -6.59 -7.63
CA LEU A 82 0.99 -6.50 -9.09
C LEU A 82 -0.37 -7.01 -9.58
N ARG A 83 -0.89 -8.10 -9.00
CA ARG A 83 -2.21 -8.63 -9.34
C ARG A 83 -3.30 -7.59 -9.07
N PHE A 84 -3.35 -7.00 -7.87
CA PHE A 84 -4.36 -6.00 -7.52
C PHE A 84 -4.21 -4.69 -8.30
N SER A 85 -2.98 -4.26 -8.56
CA SER A 85 -2.69 -3.13 -9.44
C SER A 85 -3.32 -3.30 -10.82
N ARG A 86 -3.14 -4.48 -11.43
CA ARG A 86 -3.76 -4.81 -12.73
C ARG A 86 -5.29 -4.82 -12.66
N LEU A 87 -5.88 -5.28 -11.56
CA LEU A 87 -7.34 -5.26 -11.38
C LEU A 87 -7.88 -3.83 -11.26
N ALA A 88 -7.22 -2.95 -10.51
CA ALA A 88 -7.59 -1.54 -10.43
C ALA A 88 -7.51 -0.86 -11.81
N ARG A 89 -6.43 -1.09 -12.55
CA ARG A 89 -6.28 -0.55 -13.91
C ARG A 89 -7.32 -1.09 -14.88
N LYS A 90 -7.74 -2.36 -14.76
CA LYS A 90 -8.87 -2.88 -15.56
C LYS A 90 -10.15 -2.09 -15.30
N ILE A 91 -10.39 -1.63 -14.07
CA ILE A 91 -11.52 -0.76 -13.75
C ILE A 91 -11.37 0.58 -14.47
N TYR A 92 -10.19 1.22 -14.38
CA TYR A 92 -9.93 2.51 -15.04
C TYR A 92 -10.12 2.43 -16.56
N ASN A 93 -9.64 1.34 -17.19
CA ASN A 93 -9.76 1.11 -18.63
C ASN A 93 -11.22 0.89 -19.11
N ARG A 94 -12.20 0.77 -18.21
CA ARG A 94 -13.63 0.80 -18.58
C ARG A 94 -14.16 2.20 -18.82
N TYR A 95 -13.47 3.22 -18.31
CA TYR A 95 -13.88 4.63 -18.38
C TYR A 95 -13.04 5.45 -19.36
N SER A 96 -11.82 5.01 -19.66
CA SER A 96 -10.88 5.72 -20.53
C SER A 96 -9.89 4.76 -21.17
N ASP A 97 -9.49 5.04 -22.40
CA ASP A 97 -8.38 4.38 -23.10
C ASP A 97 -7.01 5.02 -22.78
N GLN A 98 -7.01 6.15 -22.08
CA GLN A 98 -5.83 6.93 -21.70
C GLN A 98 -5.57 6.81 -20.20
N VAL A 99 -5.05 5.64 -19.81
CA VAL A 99 -4.61 5.32 -18.44
C VAL A 99 -3.08 5.19 -18.41
N GLU A 100 -2.41 6.06 -17.68
CA GLU A 100 -0.95 6.06 -17.50
C GLU A 100 -0.59 5.66 -16.06
N PRO A 101 -0.09 4.44 -15.82
CA PRO A 101 0.30 4.01 -14.49
C PRO A 101 1.56 4.70 -13.96
N PHE A 102 1.56 5.04 -12.68
CA PHE A 102 2.71 5.60 -11.97
C PHE A 102 3.00 4.76 -10.72
N GLY A 103 3.78 3.68 -10.85
CA GLY A 103 3.98 2.72 -9.75
C GLY A 103 2.89 1.66 -9.68
N LEU A 104 2.70 1.03 -8.52
CA LEU A 104 1.74 -0.08 -8.38
C LEU A 104 0.32 0.40 -8.05
N ASP A 105 0.21 1.46 -7.26
CA ASP A 105 -1.05 1.97 -6.74
C ASP A 105 -1.59 3.22 -7.41
N GLU A 106 -0.75 3.94 -8.15
CA GLU A 106 -1.17 5.19 -8.76
C GLU A 106 -1.36 5.09 -10.27
N SER A 107 -2.27 5.89 -10.80
CA SER A 107 -2.49 6.06 -12.24
C SER A 107 -3.08 7.43 -12.56
N TRP A 108 -2.65 8.01 -13.67
CA TRP A 108 -3.29 9.16 -14.30
C TRP A 108 -4.31 8.66 -15.32
N VAL A 109 -5.51 9.24 -15.31
CA VAL A 109 -6.63 8.83 -16.16
C VAL A 109 -7.21 10.07 -16.83
N ARG A 110 -7.33 10.04 -18.15
CA ARG A 110 -8.00 11.11 -18.89
C ARG A 110 -9.44 10.69 -19.23
N PRO A 111 -10.47 11.26 -18.58
CA PRO A 111 -11.87 10.90 -18.83
C PRO A 111 -12.36 11.30 -20.22
#